data_AF-A0A1V5I7M3-F1
#
_entry.id   AF-A0A1V5I7M3-F1
#
_cell.length_a   1.000
_cell.length_b   1.000
_cell.length_c   1.000
_cell.angle_alpha   90.00
_cell.angle_beta   90.00
_cell.angle_gamma   90.00
#
_symmetry.space_group_name_H-M   'P 1'
#
loop_
_entity.id
_entity.type
_entity.pdbx_description
1 polymer ?
#
loop_
_entity_poly.entity_id
_entity_poly.type
_entity_poly.pdbx_seq_one_letter_code
_entity_poly.pdbx_strand_id
1 'polypeptide(L)'
;MPATAKIKKEKKISGRDKSEPTIPVRVSRSLYGDAQRTARAEHRTIAGQVEYWARLGRASLDNPDLPVEFVRSILAAQLRQEIEPFVPEG
;
A
#
# COMPACT_ATOMS: atom_id res chain seq x y z
N MET A 1 46.90 10.37 7.53
CA MET A 1 46.04 10.78 6.40
C MET A 1 44.86 9.82 6.36
N PRO A 2 43.63 10.27 6.67
CA PRO A 2 42.50 9.41 7.02
C PRO A 2 41.78 8.82 5.80
N ALA A 3 41.26 7.60 5.98
CA ALA A 3 40.46 6.85 5.03
C ALA A 3 39.10 7.51 4.78
N THR A 4 38.72 7.53 3.51
CA THR A 4 37.47 8.07 2.99
C THR A 4 36.33 7.07 3.24
N ALA A 5 35.30 7.46 4.01
CA ALA A 5 34.06 6.70 4.09
C ALA A 5 32.91 7.62 3.62
N LYS A 6 32.45 7.40 2.38
CA LYS A 6 31.26 8.07 1.84
C LYS A 6 30.02 7.36 2.36
N ILE A 7 29.23 8.09 3.14
CA ILE A 7 27.97 7.64 3.74
C ILE A 7 26.92 7.43 2.64
N LYS A 8 26.23 6.30 2.76
CA LYS A 8 25.27 5.69 1.83
C LYS A 8 23.99 6.54 1.76
N LYS A 9 23.64 6.98 0.55
CA LYS A 9 22.45 7.77 0.26
C LYS A 9 21.17 7.04 0.71
N GLU A 10 20.36 7.73 1.50
CA GLU A 10 18.99 7.35 1.84
C GLU A 10 18.18 7.05 0.58
N LYS A 11 17.65 5.82 0.54
CA LYS A 11 16.74 5.38 -0.51
C LYS A 11 15.38 6.00 -0.21
N LYS A 12 15.20 7.22 -0.71
CA LYS A 12 13.91 7.91 -0.88
C LYS A 12 12.87 6.88 -1.31
N ILE A 13 11.89 6.63 -0.43
CA ILE A 13 10.78 5.72 -0.74
C ILE A 13 10.01 6.41 -1.86
N SER A 14 10.32 5.97 -3.07
CA SER A 14 9.84 6.55 -4.32
C SER A 14 8.32 6.50 -4.30
N GLY A 15 7.68 7.67 -4.35
CA GLY A 15 6.28 7.77 -4.73
C GLY A 15 6.05 6.94 -5.99
N ARG A 16 4.94 6.21 -6.01
CA ARG A 16 4.49 5.32 -7.10
C ARG A 16 5.02 5.81 -8.44
N ASP A 17 5.97 5.06 -9.00
CA ASP A 17 6.44 5.26 -10.36
C ASP A 17 5.23 5.09 -11.28
N LYS A 18 4.76 6.17 -11.89
CA LYS A 18 3.56 6.17 -12.73
C LYS A 18 3.76 5.40 -14.05
N SER A 19 4.89 4.71 -14.24
CA SER A 19 5.31 4.07 -15.48
C SER A 19 5.44 2.54 -15.42
N GLU A 20 4.95 1.87 -14.37
CA GLU A 20 4.94 0.40 -14.34
C GLU A 20 3.91 -0.16 -15.33
N PRO A 21 4.28 -1.12 -16.21
CA PRO A 21 3.38 -1.63 -17.25
C PRO A 21 2.19 -2.36 -16.63
N THR A 22 0.97 -1.94 -17.02
CA THR A 22 -0.25 -2.59 -16.55
C THR A 22 -0.50 -3.87 -17.35
N ILE A 23 -0.76 -4.97 -16.65
CA ILE A 23 -1.15 -6.25 -17.24
C ILE A 23 -2.68 -6.39 -17.15
N PRO A 24 -3.40 -6.65 -18.26
CA PRO A 24 -4.84 -6.87 -18.20
C PRO A 24 -5.16 -8.19 -17.50
N VAL A 25 -6.02 -8.14 -16.48
CA VAL A 25 -6.46 -9.31 -15.71
C VAL A 25 -7.95 -9.54 -15.93
N ARG A 26 -8.34 -10.82 -16.15
CA ARG A 26 -9.74 -11.21 -16.22
C ARG A 26 -10.33 -11.31 -14.81
N VAL A 27 -11.42 -10.60 -14.57
CA VAL A 27 -12.14 -10.59 -13.29
C VAL A 27 -13.60 -10.97 -13.49
N SER A 28 -14.22 -11.57 -12.47
CA SER A 28 -15.64 -11.89 -12.51
C SER A 28 -16.49 -10.61 -12.49
N ARG A 29 -17.69 -10.69 -13.07
CA ARG A 29 -18.62 -9.54 -13.12
C ARG A 29 -19.09 -9.11 -11.74
N SER A 30 -19.23 -10.06 -10.81
CA SER A 30 -19.56 -9.78 -9.41
C SER A 30 -18.47 -8.94 -8.73
N LEU A 31 -17.21 -9.40 -8.80
CA LEU A 31 -16.08 -8.69 -8.22
C LEU A 31 -15.92 -7.29 -8.82
N TYR A 32 -16.09 -7.16 -10.13
CA TYR A 32 -16.07 -5.85 -10.78
C TYR A 32 -17.18 -4.91 -10.26
N GLY A 33 -18.40 -5.43 -10.08
CA GLY A 33 -19.52 -4.67 -9.52
C GLY A 33 -19.29 -4.24 -8.07
N ASP A 34 -18.70 -5.12 -7.25
CA ASP A 34 -18.33 -4.80 -5.86
C ASP A 34 -17.24 -3.72 -5.83
N ALA A 35 -16.18 -3.90 -6.63
CA ALA A 35 -15.11 -2.92 -6.74
C ALA A 35 -15.63 -1.57 -7.24
N GLN A 36 -16.56 -1.54 -8.19
CA GLN A 36 -17.16 -0.30 -8.69
C GLN A 36 -17.96 0.44 -7.61
N ARG A 37 -18.75 -0.27 -6.81
CA ARG A 37 -19.53 0.33 -5.71
C ARG A 37 -18.62 0.92 -4.65
N THR A 38 -17.63 0.15 -4.20
CA THR A 38 -16.70 0.60 -3.16
C THR A 38 -15.77 1.70 -3.67
N ALA A 39 -15.30 1.62 -4.91
CA ALA A 39 -14.45 2.66 -5.52
C ALA A 39 -15.17 4.02 -5.58
N ARG A 40 -16.47 4.03 -5.89
CA ARG A 40 -17.28 5.26 -5.87
C ARG A 40 -17.40 5.84 -4.45
N ALA A 41 -17.60 4.99 -3.45
CA ALA A 41 -17.71 5.42 -2.05
C ALA A 41 -16.38 5.93 -1.48
N GLU A 42 -15.26 5.33 -1.87
CA GLU A 42 -13.93 5.67 -1.36
C GLU A 42 -13.16 6.65 -2.27
N HIS A 43 -13.82 7.22 -3.29
CA HIS A 43 -13.25 8.15 -4.27
C HIS A 43 -11.98 7.62 -4.97
N ARG A 44 -11.98 6.33 -5.33
CA ARG A 44 -10.89 5.66 -6.05
C ARG A 44 -11.30 5.23 -7.45
N THR A 45 -10.33 4.89 -8.28
CA THR A 45 -10.59 4.18 -9.54
C THR A 45 -10.95 2.72 -9.24
N ILE A 46 -11.68 2.07 -10.15
CA ILE A 46 -12.08 0.65 -9.98
C ILE A 46 -10.84 -0.25 -9.84
N ALA A 47 -9.84 -0.05 -10.72
CA ALA A 47 -8.57 -0.77 -10.65
C ALA A 47 -7.83 -0.48 -9.33
N GLY A 48 -7.80 0.78 -8.87
CA GLY A 48 -7.20 1.15 -7.60
C GLY A 48 -7.88 0.53 -6.38
N GLN A 49 -9.20 0.30 -6.45
CA GLN A 49 -9.92 -0.42 -5.39
C GLN A 49 -9.55 -1.91 -5.34
N VAL A 50 -9.41 -2.56 -6.50
CA VAL A 50 -8.97 -3.96 -6.56
C VAL A 50 -7.53 -4.10 -6.07
N GLU A 51 -6.65 -3.16 -6.44
CA GLU A 51 -5.27 -3.13 -5.95
C GLU A 51 -5.23 -2.94 -4.42
N TYR A 52 -6.10 -2.08 -3.89
CA TYR A 52 -6.23 -1.88 -2.44
C TYR A 52 -6.64 -3.17 -1.72
N TRP A 53 -7.65 -3.89 -2.22
CA TRP A 53 -8.04 -5.18 -1.63
C TRP A 53 -6.93 -6.23 -1.71
N ALA A 54 -6.18 -6.27 -2.81
CA ALA A 54 -5.04 -7.16 -2.94
C ALA A 54 -3.94 -6.85 -1.91
N ARG A 55 -3.62 -5.56 -1.70
CA ARG A 55 -2.66 -5.13 -0.68
C ARG A 55 -3.15 -5.41 0.73
N LEU A 56 -4.42 -5.13 1.01
CA LEU A 56 -5.04 -5.39 2.31
C LEU A 56 -5.00 -6.90 2.63
N GLY A 57 -5.46 -7.74 1.71
CA GLY A 57 -5.46 -9.19 1.88
C GLY A 57 -4.05 -9.75 2.10
N ARG A 58 -3.07 -9.29 1.32
CA ARG A 58 -1.67 -9.69 1.51
C ARG A 58 -1.15 -9.30 2.90
N ALA A 59 -1.33 -8.04 3.30
CA ALA A 59 -0.86 -7.54 4.58
C ALA A 59 -1.54 -8.26 5.77
N SER A 60 -2.82 -8.63 5.64
CA SER A 60 -3.52 -9.43 6.65
C SER A 60 -3.03 -10.88 6.71
N LEU A 61 -2.66 -11.48 5.58
CA LEU A 61 -2.08 -12.83 5.56
C LEU A 61 -0.66 -12.86 6.13
N ASP A 62 0.15 -11.82 5.86
CA ASP A 62 1.51 -11.70 6.38
C ASP A 62 1.53 -11.42 7.91
N ASN A 63 0.42 -10.91 8.46
CA ASN A 63 0.28 -10.56 9.88
C ASN A 63 -1.01 -11.16 10.45
N PRO A 64 -1.10 -12.49 10.63
CA PRO A 64 -2.33 -13.17 11.03
C PRO A 64 -2.82 -12.77 12.43
N ASP A 65 -1.93 -12.28 13.29
CA ASP A 65 -2.23 -11.82 14.65
C ASP A 65 -2.86 -10.42 14.68
N LEU A 66 -2.79 -9.67 13.57
CA LEU A 66 -3.33 -8.33 13.48
C LEU A 66 -4.76 -8.37 12.89
N PRO A 67 -5.75 -7.73 13.55
CA PRO A 67 -7.08 -7.59 12.98
C PRO A 67 -7.03 -6.89 11.62
N VAL A 68 -7.84 -7.36 10.67
CA VAL A 68 -7.93 -6.79 9.32
C VAL A 68 -8.24 -5.29 9.36
N GLU A 69 -9.11 -4.85 10.28
CA GLU A 69 -9.43 -3.42 10.44
C GLU A 69 -8.23 -2.58 10.89
N PHE A 70 -7.29 -3.15 11.65
CA PHE A 70 -6.06 -2.47 12.03
C PHE A 70 -5.10 -2.33 10.85
N VAL A 71 -4.96 -3.38 10.04
CA VAL A 71 -4.18 -3.32 8.80
C VAL A 71 -4.79 -2.30 7.83
N ARG A 72 -6.13 -2.25 7.75
CA ARG A 72 -6.89 -1.29 6.96
C ARG A 72 -6.60 0.16 7.37
N SER A 73 -6.56 0.44 8.67
CA SER A 73 -6.30 1.78 9.20
C SER A 73 -4.86 2.23 8.91
N ILE A 74 -3.87 1.33 9.05
CA ILE A 74 -2.47 1.61 8.69
C ILE A 74 -2.36 1.95 7.20
N LEU A 75 -2.98 1.16 6.31
CA LEU A 75 -2.95 1.43 4.88
C LEU A 75 -3.60 2.78 4.53
N ALA A 76 -4.65 3.18 5.26
CA ALA A 76 -5.27 4.49 5.12
C ALA A 76 -4.34 5.62 5.59
N ALA A 77 -3.67 5.45 6.73
CA ALA A 77 -2.68 6.40 7.26
C ALA A 77 -1.49 6.57 6.31
N GLN A 78 -0.98 5.47 5.74
CA GLN A 78 0.09 5.51 4.73
C GLN A 78 -0.30 6.31 3.49
N LEU A 79 -1.56 6.17 3.02
CA LEU A 79 -2.04 6.95 1.88
C LEU A 79 -2.09 8.45 2.19
N ARG A 80 -2.44 8.81 3.42
CA ARG A 80 -2.51 10.20 3.91
C ARG A 80 -1.16 10.77 4.34
N GLN A 81 -0.10 9.95 4.33
CA GLN A 81 1.22 10.30 4.87
C GLN A 81 1.19 10.63 6.37
N GLU A 82 0.22 10.07 7.09
CA GLU A 82 0.03 10.20 8.54
C GLU A 82 0.75 9.05 9.27
N ILE A 83 1.98 8.73 8.85
CA ILE A 83 2.78 7.65 9.43
C ILE A 83 4.08 8.21 10.00
N GLU A 84 4.28 8.02 11.29
CA GLU A 84 5.56 8.30 11.94
C GLU A 84 6.36 7.00 12.07
N PRO A 85 7.69 7.04 11.83
CA PRO A 85 8.54 5.90 12.07
C PRO A 85 8.55 5.59 13.57
N PHE A 86 8.27 4.33 13.91
CA PHE A 86 8.39 3.87 15.29
C PHE A 86 9.86 3.95 15.75
N VAL A 87 10.10 4.69 16.82
CA VAL A 87 11.38 4.74 17.53
C VAL A 87 11.18 4.02 18.87
N PRO A 88 11.69 2.79 19.05
CA PRO A 88 11.61 2.11 20.34
C PRO A 88 12.45 2.87 21.36
N GLU A 89 11.84 3.29 22.46
CA GLU A 89 12.59 3.71 23.65
C GLU A 89 13.14 2.44 24.31
N GLY A 90 14.47 2.37 24.42
CA GLY A 90 15.17 1.26 25.06
C GLY A 90 15.05 1.28 26.58
#